data_AF-A0A7D5ML09-F1
#
_entry.id   AF-A0A7D5ML09-F1
#
_cell.length_a   1.000
_cell.length_b   1.000
_cell.length_c   1.000
_cell.angle_alpha   90.00
_cell.angle_beta   90.00
_cell.angle_gamma   90.00
#
_symmetry.space_group_name_H-M   'P 1'
#
loop_
_entity.id
_entity.type
_entity.pdbx_description
1 polymer ?
#
loop_
_entity_poly.entity_id
_entity_poly.type
_entity_poly.pdbx_seq_one_letter_code
_entity_poly.pdbx_strand_id
1 'polypeptide(L)'
;MDCFVLDCSFWLPDGGESEDVPPIQAIEKVNPYSADNVGKALENIIKSSNGRIKVTLPSSTHNYVRFQPQNLSQVMLLEDLGYDVWDEPLDQHIEYSGDYYQHPGLPDSINYFYTLIPANYSITQAVPHTILSQVILFDDDAGDEQDPEEIEDPWIPDPDPGNGYCYDEYGQAYVCNTNPRIYLRKKEQTLPEDLVRKVTKDLIEAGLTSVNFTIKL
;
A
#
# COMPACT_ATOMS: atom_id res chain seq x y z
N MET A 1 4.90 3.18 44.44
CA MET A 1 5.89 2.83 43.42
C MET A 1 5.73 1.37 43.07
N ASP A 2 5.35 1.16 41.81
CA ASP A 2 5.80 0.12 40.90
C ASP A 2 5.57 -1.35 41.25
N CYS A 3 4.71 -1.99 40.45
CA CYS A 3 4.89 -3.37 40.01
C CYS A 3 4.76 -3.41 38.48
N PHE A 4 5.91 -3.35 37.82
CA PHE A 4 6.12 -3.93 36.49
C PHE A 4 6.64 -5.36 36.72
N VAL A 5 6.16 -6.30 35.91
CA VAL A 5 6.90 -7.39 35.22
C VAL A 5 5.91 -8.52 34.92
N LEU A 6 5.53 -8.59 33.64
CA LEU A 6 5.51 -9.76 32.76
C LEU A 6 5.30 -11.13 33.43
N ASP A 7 4.18 -11.77 33.11
CA ASP A 7 4.19 -13.22 32.87
C ASP A 7 3.39 -13.56 31.61
N CYS A 8 4.12 -13.97 30.58
CA CYS A 8 3.60 -14.63 29.39
C CYS A 8 3.40 -16.10 29.73
N SER A 9 2.15 -16.52 29.96
CA SER A 9 1.78 -17.94 29.94
C SER A 9 0.82 -18.22 28.78
N PHE A 10 1.45 -18.36 27.62
CA PHE A 10 1.03 -19.17 26.49
C PHE A 10 0.72 -20.61 26.95
N TRP A 11 -0.34 -21.20 26.35
CA TRP A 11 -1.02 -22.49 26.59
C TRP A 11 -2.22 -22.48 27.55
N LEU A 12 -3.44 -22.33 26.98
CA LEU A 12 -4.66 -22.88 27.55
C LEU A 12 -5.13 -24.08 26.70
N PRO A 13 -5.32 -25.27 27.29
CA PRO A 13 -5.92 -26.42 26.61
C PRO A 13 -7.45 -26.29 26.58
N ASP A 14 -8.02 -26.67 25.43
CA ASP A 14 -9.42 -27.06 25.14
C ASP A 14 -10.57 -26.47 25.99
N GLY A 15 -11.40 -25.65 25.34
CA GLY A 15 -12.87 -25.72 25.53
C GLY A 15 -13.55 -24.68 26.43
N GLY A 16 -13.03 -23.46 26.55
CA GLY A 16 -13.77 -22.31 27.10
C GLY A 16 -14.31 -21.42 25.99
N GLU A 17 -15.54 -20.94 26.12
CA GLU A 17 -16.09 -19.87 25.27
C GLU A 17 -15.06 -18.73 25.21
N SER A 18 -14.63 -18.34 24.00
CA SER A 18 -13.74 -17.20 23.83
C SER A 18 -14.50 -15.98 24.30
N GLU A 19 -14.16 -15.44 25.47
CA GLU A 19 -14.61 -14.10 25.85
C GLU A 19 -14.04 -13.15 24.79
N ASP A 20 -14.91 -12.57 23.96
CA ASP A 20 -14.49 -11.66 22.89
C ASP A 20 -13.68 -10.52 23.52
N VAL A 21 -12.38 -10.44 23.17
CA VAL A 21 -11.48 -9.45 23.77
C VAL A 21 -11.42 -8.23 22.86
N PRO A 22 -11.84 -7.03 23.29
CA PRO A 22 -11.69 -5.82 22.49
C PRO A 22 -10.22 -5.37 22.44
N PRO A 23 -9.79 -4.67 21.37
CA PRO A 23 -8.46 -4.12 21.25
C PRO A 23 -8.15 -3.15 22.39
N ILE A 24 -6.91 -3.23 22.90
CA ILE A 24 -6.56 -2.64 24.19
C ILE A 24 -6.20 -1.15 24.06
N GLN A 25 -5.64 -0.69 22.92
CA GLN A 25 -5.26 0.71 22.73
C GLN A 25 -5.39 1.15 21.26
N ALA A 26 -6.04 2.32 21.09
CA ALA A 26 -6.07 3.05 19.84
C ALA A 26 -5.23 4.32 19.98
N ILE A 27 -4.21 4.46 19.13
CA ILE A 27 -3.35 5.65 19.06
C ILE A 27 -3.84 6.50 17.90
N GLU A 28 -4.05 7.80 18.13
CA GLU A 28 -4.44 8.73 17.07
C GLU A 28 -3.39 8.74 15.96
N LYS A 29 -3.83 8.52 14.72
CA LYS A 29 -2.98 8.48 13.54
C LYS A 29 -3.58 9.36 12.44
N VAL A 30 -2.72 10.06 11.71
CA VAL A 30 -3.16 10.84 10.55
C VAL A 30 -3.63 9.88 9.46
N ASN A 31 -4.87 10.04 9.00
CA ASN A 31 -5.40 9.29 7.87
C ASN A 31 -4.53 9.59 6.62
N PRO A 32 -3.89 8.56 6.03
CA PRO A 32 -2.96 8.74 4.91
C PRO A 32 -3.62 9.36 3.68
N TYR A 33 -4.91 9.05 3.44
CA TYR A 33 -5.68 9.48 2.27
C TYR A 33 -6.45 10.79 2.48
N SER A 34 -6.36 11.39 3.66
CA SER A 34 -6.99 12.69 3.89
C SER A 34 -6.42 13.76 2.96
N ALA A 35 -7.28 14.61 2.41
CA ALA A 35 -6.87 15.66 1.46
C ALA A 35 -5.76 16.55 2.02
N ASP A 36 -5.81 16.84 3.33
CA ASP A 36 -4.78 17.60 4.03
C ASP A 36 -3.42 16.88 4.06
N ASN A 37 -3.43 15.57 4.31
CA ASN A 37 -2.19 14.78 4.36
C ASN A 37 -1.60 14.58 2.97
N VAL A 38 -2.45 14.28 1.98
CA VAL A 38 -2.05 14.20 0.56
C VAL A 38 -1.49 15.54 0.07
N GLY A 39 -2.10 16.66 0.47
CA GLY A 39 -1.59 18.01 0.20
C GLY A 39 -0.19 18.23 0.75
N LYS A 40 0.03 17.90 2.02
CA LYS A 40 1.37 17.99 2.65
C LYS A 40 2.40 17.09 1.96
N ALA A 41 2.01 15.87 1.60
CA ALA A 41 2.87 14.94 0.88
C ALA A 41 3.28 15.50 -0.50
N LEU A 42 2.31 16.03 -1.25
CA LEU A 42 2.54 16.65 -2.55
C LEU A 42 3.47 17.87 -2.46
N GLU A 43 3.26 18.73 -1.48
CA GLU A 43 4.15 19.87 -1.24
C GLU A 43 5.59 19.44 -0.98
N ASN A 44 5.79 18.36 -0.22
CA ASN A 44 7.12 17.83 0.07
C ASN A 44 7.81 17.29 -1.19
N ILE A 45 7.04 16.64 -2.09
CA ILE A 45 7.54 16.17 -3.39
C ILE A 45 7.91 17.35 -4.30
N ILE A 46 7.08 18.40 -4.35
CA ILE A 46 7.38 19.59 -5.15
C ILE A 46 8.67 20.26 -4.65
N LYS A 47 8.81 20.40 -3.33
CA LYS A 47 10.02 20.95 -2.68
C LYS A 47 11.26 20.09 -2.99
N SER A 48 11.18 18.77 -2.84
CA SER A 48 12.31 17.87 -3.11
C SER A 48 12.72 17.83 -4.58
N SER A 49 11.77 18.04 -5.49
CA SER A 49 12.03 18.11 -6.93
C SER A 49 12.65 19.44 -7.40
N ASN A 50 12.87 20.40 -6.51
CA ASN A 50 13.27 21.77 -6.85
C ASN A 50 12.34 22.42 -7.89
N GLY A 51 11.03 22.14 -7.82
CA GLY A 51 10.03 22.68 -8.74
C GLY A 51 10.04 22.07 -10.15
N ARG A 52 10.75 20.97 -10.37
CA ARG A 52 10.72 20.22 -11.66
C ARG A 52 9.39 19.52 -11.87
N ILE A 53 8.78 19.04 -10.78
CA ILE A 53 7.46 18.41 -10.80
C ILE A 53 6.41 19.50 -10.59
N LYS A 54 5.51 19.65 -11.58
CA LYS A 54 4.35 20.52 -11.50
C LYS A 54 3.11 19.63 -11.46
N VAL A 55 2.60 19.39 -10.27
CA VAL A 55 1.40 18.61 -10.05
C VAL A 55 0.46 19.44 -9.19
N THR A 56 -0.81 19.44 -9.56
CA THR A 56 -1.88 20.11 -8.82
C THR A 56 -2.57 19.08 -7.92
N LEU A 57 -2.97 19.49 -6.73
CA LEU A 57 -3.70 18.62 -5.81
C LEU A 57 -5.02 18.19 -6.48
N PRO A 58 -5.32 16.88 -6.58
CA PRO A 58 -6.60 16.41 -7.07
C PRO A 58 -7.73 16.84 -6.14
N SER A 59 -8.94 16.93 -6.70
CA SER A 59 -10.15 17.19 -5.92
C SER A 59 -10.48 16.01 -5.02
N SER A 60 -11.10 16.26 -3.86
CA SER A 60 -11.58 15.21 -2.97
C SER A 60 -12.63 14.35 -3.68
N THR A 61 -12.45 13.04 -3.64
CA THR A 61 -13.37 12.10 -4.29
C THR A 61 -14.43 11.62 -3.32
N HIS A 62 -14.06 11.44 -2.05
CA HIS A 62 -14.94 10.90 -1.00
C HIS A 62 -14.85 11.69 0.30
N ASN A 63 -15.87 11.54 1.14
CA ASN A 63 -15.92 11.98 2.51
C ASN A 63 -15.76 10.76 3.42
N TYR A 64 -14.87 10.85 4.39
CA TYR A 64 -14.75 9.88 5.47
C TYR A 64 -15.79 10.20 6.54
N VAL A 65 -16.74 9.30 6.72
CA VAL A 65 -17.93 9.51 7.55
C VAL A 65 -17.98 8.47 8.64
N ARG A 66 -18.32 8.93 9.85
CA ARG A 66 -18.61 8.09 11.00
C ARG A 66 -20.09 8.16 11.34
N PHE A 67 -20.77 7.02 11.27
CA PHE A 67 -22.12 6.82 11.77
C PHE A 67 -22.12 6.47 13.26
N GLN A 68 -23.11 7.00 13.97
CA GLN A 68 -23.38 6.74 15.38
C GLN A 68 -24.82 6.23 15.53
N PRO A 69 -25.08 4.97 15.14
CA PRO A 69 -26.39 4.36 15.31
C PRO A 69 -26.75 4.25 16.80
N GLN A 70 -28.00 4.54 17.12
CA GLN A 70 -28.54 4.53 18.49
C GLN A 70 -29.28 3.23 18.81
N ASN A 71 -29.62 2.43 17.80
CA ASN A 71 -30.37 1.19 17.94
C ASN A 71 -30.06 0.24 16.78
N LEU A 72 -30.35 -1.05 16.99
CA LEU A 72 -30.08 -2.10 16.00
C LEU A 72 -30.78 -1.86 14.65
N SER A 73 -31.99 -1.26 14.66
CA SER A 73 -32.70 -0.93 13.42
C SER A 73 -31.93 0.06 12.54
N GLN A 74 -31.16 0.98 13.16
CA GLN A 74 -30.29 1.90 12.43
C GLN A 74 -29.05 1.20 11.88
N VAL A 75 -28.54 0.17 12.56
CA VAL A 75 -27.43 -0.66 12.04
C VAL A 75 -27.91 -1.43 10.82
N MET A 76 -29.04 -2.14 10.92
CA MET A 76 -29.63 -2.86 9.78
C MET A 76 -29.95 -1.94 8.60
N LEU A 77 -30.38 -0.71 8.88
CA LEU A 77 -30.63 0.28 7.83
C LEU A 77 -29.34 0.62 7.05
N LEU A 78 -28.18 0.70 7.69
CA LEU A 78 -26.91 0.96 6.99
C LEU A 78 -26.57 -0.17 6.02
N GLU A 79 -26.79 -1.41 6.43
CA GLU A 79 -26.60 -2.61 5.59
C GLU A 79 -27.61 -2.65 4.42
N ASP A 80 -28.89 -2.40 4.69
CA ASP A 80 -29.97 -2.38 3.69
C ASP A 80 -29.74 -1.30 2.60
N LEU A 81 -29.08 -0.21 2.97
CA LEU A 81 -28.70 0.87 2.04
C LEU A 81 -27.51 0.51 1.16
N GLY A 82 -26.84 -0.61 1.44
CA GLY A 82 -25.66 -1.05 0.71
C GLY A 82 -24.44 -0.17 0.96
N TYR A 83 -24.37 0.52 2.11
CA TYR A 83 -23.13 1.20 2.49
C TYR A 83 -22.09 0.14 2.87
N ASP A 84 -20.89 0.29 2.32
CA ASP A 84 -19.73 -0.47 2.77
C ASP A 84 -19.25 0.13 4.09
N VAL A 85 -19.68 -0.48 5.20
CA VAL A 85 -19.41 -0.01 6.56
C VAL A 85 -18.44 -0.94 7.25
N TRP A 86 -17.53 -0.35 8.03
CA TRP A 86 -16.54 -1.08 8.82
C TRP A 86 -16.47 -0.53 10.25
N ASP A 87 -15.95 -1.33 11.17
CA ASP A 87 -15.82 -1.03 12.59
C ASP A 87 -14.47 -0.36 12.93
N GLU A 88 -13.45 -0.53 12.10
CA GLU A 88 -12.11 0.00 12.34
C GLU A 88 -11.87 1.44 11.80
N PRO A 89 -11.54 2.42 12.65
CA PRO A 89 -11.24 3.78 12.18
C PRO A 89 -9.94 3.87 11.35
N LEU A 90 -9.97 4.62 10.24
CA LEU A 90 -8.79 4.93 9.43
C LEU A 90 -7.83 5.95 10.07
N ASP A 91 -8.32 6.68 11.06
CA ASP A 91 -7.64 7.75 11.81
C ASP A 91 -7.08 7.28 13.16
N GLN A 92 -7.07 5.96 13.40
CA GLN A 92 -6.45 5.40 14.58
C GLN A 92 -5.58 4.20 14.19
N HIS A 93 -4.52 4.00 14.96
CA HIS A 93 -3.71 2.80 14.92
C HIS A 93 -4.13 1.91 16.09
N ILE A 94 -4.56 0.69 15.76
CA ILE A 94 -4.93 -0.32 16.74
C ILE A 94 -3.70 -1.20 16.98
N GLU A 95 -3.16 -1.20 18.20
CA GLU A 95 -1.91 -1.93 18.51
C GLU A 95 -2.11 -3.45 18.61
N TYR A 96 -3.28 -3.90 19.04
CA TYR A 96 -3.62 -5.31 19.20
C TYR A 96 -5.03 -5.54 18.66
N SER A 97 -5.16 -6.30 17.58
CA SER A 97 -6.46 -6.70 17.05
C SER A 97 -7.07 -7.76 17.98
N GLY A 98 -8.13 -7.36 18.68
CA GLY A 98 -9.08 -8.31 19.28
C GLY A 98 -9.97 -8.98 18.23
N ASP A 99 -11.08 -9.58 18.65
CA ASP A 99 -12.06 -10.17 17.72
C ASP A 99 -12.89 -9.10 16.98
N TYR A 100 -13.06 -7.92 17.58
CA TYR A 100 -13.69 -6.74 16.97
C TYR A 100 -13.17 -5.47 17.61
N TYR A 101 -13.18 -4.34 16.88
CA TYR A 101 -12.86 -3.05 17.47
C TYR A 101 -14.02 -2.55 18.33
N GLN A 102 -13.74 -2.07 19.55
CA GLN A 102 -14.69 -1.36 20.40
C GLN A 102 -14.14 0.03 20.72
N HIS A 103 -14.90 1.08 20.42
CA HIS A 103 -14.46 2.43 20.72
C HIS A 103 -14.32 2.63 22.25
N PRO A 104 -13.17 3.09 22.76
CA PRO A 104 -12.88 3.14 24.20
C PRO A 104 -13.81 4.07 24.99
N GLY A 105 -14.42 5.05 24.32
CA GLY A 105 -15.43 5.95 24.90
C GLY A 105 -16.86 5.40 24.94
N LEU A 106 -17.10 4.17 24.46
CA LEU A 106 -18.42 3.54 24.33
C LEU A 106 -18.43 2.13 24.95
N PRO A 107 -18.19 1.97 26.26
CA PRO A 107 -18.34 0.67 26.91
C PRO A 107 -19.81 0.20 26.82
N ASP A 108 -20.03 -1.03 26.37
CA ASP A 108 -21.34 -1.72 26.33
C ASP A 108 -22.45 -1.07 25.48
N SER A 109 -22.09 -0.39 24.39
CA SER A 109 -23.07 0.21 23.46
C SER A 109 -22.73 -0.10 22.01
N ILE A 110 -23.69 0.16 21.12
CA ILE A 110 -23.51 0.00 19.68
C ILE A 110 -22.32 0.86 19.24
N ASN A 111 -21.34 0.22 18.60
CA ASN A 111 -20.11 0.87 18.20
C ASN A 111 -20.33 1.87 17.04
N TYR A 112 -19.32 2.67 16.77
CA TYR A 112 -19.29 3.49 15.56
C TYR A 112 -19.05 2.63 14.32
N PHE A 113 -19.65 3.07 13.23
CA PHE A 113 -19.43 2.50 11.92
C PHE A 113 -18.86 3.58 11.00
N TYR A 114 -17.89 3.21 10.20
CA TYR A 114 -17.14 4.11 9.36
C TYR A 114 -17.38 3.73 7.90
N THR A 115 -17.39 4.72 7.02
CA THR A 115 -17.57 4.51 5.59
C THR A 115 -16.93 5.64 4.77
N LEU A 116 -16.79 5.41 3.47
CA LEU A 116 -16.39 6.41 2.48
C LEU A 116 -17.55 6.67 1.54
N ILE A 117 -18.01 7.91 1.52
CA ILE A 117 -19.17 8.33 0.72
C ILE A 117 -18.70 9.31 -0.35
N PRO A 118 -19.07 9.15 -1.63
CA PRO A 118 -18.67 10.08 -2.68
C PRO A 118 -18.97 11.54 -2.30
N ALA A 119 -18.06 12.47 -2.61
CA ALA A 119 -18.16 13.86 -2.15
C ALA A 119 -19.45 14.56 -2.59
N ASN A 120 -20.02 14.14 -3.72
CA ASN A 120 -21.27 14.68 -4.29
C ASN A 120 -22.54 13.97 -3.78
N TYR A 121 -22.39 12.95 -2.93
CA TYR A 121 -23.52 12.18 -2.42
C TYR A 121 -24.08 12.82 -1.15
N SER A 122 -25.39 13.04 -1.13
CA SER A 122 -26.08 13.61 0.03
C SER A 122 -26.58 12.50 0.95
N ILE A 123 -26.08 12.47 2.18
CA ILE A 123 -26.56 11.55 3.22
C ILE A 123 -27.96 12.03 3.64
N THR A 124 -28.99 11.32 3.18
CA THR A 124 -30.40 11.71 3.40
C THR A 124 -31.05 11.03 4.60
N GLN A 125 -30.31 10.19 5.34
CA GLN A 125 -30.91 9.27 6.32
C GLN A 125 -30.89 9.77 7.77
N ALA A 126 -31.78 9.17 8.56
CA ALA A 126 -32.02 9.47 9.97
C ALA A 126 -30.97 8.88 10.95
N VAL A 127 -29.86 8.32 10.45
CA VAL A 127 -28.77 7.83 11.30
C VAL A 127 -27.84 9.00 11.64
N PRO A 128 -27.61 9.30 12.93
CA PRO A 128 -26.65 10.33 13.33
C PRO A 128 -25.27 10.04 12.73
N HIS A 129 -24.65 11.04 12.14
CA HIS A 129 -23.34 10.89 11.51
C HIS A 129 -22.48 12.14 11.67
N THR A 130 -21.18 11.97 11.49
CA THR A 130 -20.19 13.05 11.49
C THR A 130 -19.24 12.83 10.33
N ILE A 131 -19.04 13.87 9.52
CA ILE A 131 -17.99 13.87 8.49
C ILE A 131 -16.69 14.20 9.20
N LEU A 132 -15.73 13.27 9.17
CA LEU A 132 -14.45 13.40 9.86
C LEU A 132 -13.42 14.14 9.01
N SER A 133 -13.31 13.80 7.72
CA SER A 133 -12.40 14.46 6.79
C SER A 133 -12.79 14.21 5.33
N GLN A 134 -12.24 15.04 4.43
CA GLN A 134 -12.29 14.77 3.00
C GLN A 134 -11.12 13.87 2.60
N VAL A 135 -11.39 12.92 1.71
CA VAL A 135 -10.46 11.89 1.28
C VAL A 135 -10.26 11.94 -0.23
N ILE A 136 -9.02 11.68 -0.64
CA ILE A 136 -8.63 11.54 -2.03
C ILE A 136 -8.29 10.06 -2.22
N LEU A 137 -9.22 9.33 -2.84
CA LEU A 137 -8.94 8.02 -3.41
C LEU A 137 -8.50 8.18 -4.85
N PHE A 138 -7.44 7.48 -5.22
CA PHE A 138 -7.04 7.34 -6.61
C PHE A 138 -7.90 6.24 -7.24
N ASP A 139 -8.07 6.31 -8.55
CA ASP A 139 -8.67 5.20 -9.30
C ASP A 139 -7.65 4.05 -9.29
N ASP A 140 -8.05 2.86 -8.83
CA ASP A 140 -7.15 1.70 -8.73
C ASP A 140 -6.63 1.31 -10.13
N ASP A 141 -7.45 1.53 -11.18
CA ASP A 141 -7.09 1.30 -12.58
C ASP A 141 -6.07 2.35 -13.11
N ALA A 142 -5.88 3.48 -12.44
CA ALA A 142 -4.94 4.51 -12.90
C ALA A 142 -3.47 4.10 -12.76
N GLY A 143 -3.18 3.11 -11.91
CA GLY A 143 -1.86 2.49 -11.81
C GLY A 143 -1.61 1.49 -12.94
N ASP A 144 -2.65 0.75 -13.31
CA ASP A 144 -2.59 -0.29 -14.34
C ASP A 144 -2.45 0.31 -15.75
N GLU A 145 -2.97 1.52 -15.98
CA GLU A 145 -2.70 2.27 -17.22
C GLU A 145 -1.22 2.68 -17.39
N GLN A 146 -0.45 2.72 -16.30
CA GLN A 146 0.99 3.00 -16.34
C GLN A 146 1.83 1.74 -16.54
N ASP A 147 1.24 0.56 -16.31
CA ASP A 147 1.88 -0.68 -16.67
C ASP A 147 1.71 -0.83 -18.19
N PRO A 148 2.80 -0.78 -18.98
CA PRO A 148 2.68 -1.06 -20.39
C PRO A 148 2.10 -2.47 -20.50
N GLU A 149 1.01 -2.65 -21.25
CA GLU A 149 0.45 -3.98 -21.56
C GLU A 149 1.49 -4.96 -22.15
N GLU A 150 2.67 -4.45 -22.53
CA GLU A 150 3.82 -5.19 -23.06
C GLU A 150 4.95 -5.49 -22.03
N ILE A 151 4.86 -5.07 -20.76
CA ILE A 151 5.78 -5.59 -19.74
C ILE A 151 5.29 -6.99 -19.35
N GLU A 152 5.97 -8.02 -19.85
CA GLU A 152 5.80 -9.39 -19.33
C GLU A 152 5.96 -9.35 -17.80
N ASP A 153 4.90 -9.74 -17.08
CA ASP A 153 4.89 -9.81 -15.61
C ASP A 153 6.20 -10.47 -15.12
N PRO A 154 7.02 -9.76 -14.33
CA PRO A 154 8.32 -10.24 -13.87
C PRO A 154 8.26 -11.58 -13.11
N TRP A 155 7.07 -11.97 -12.63
CA TRP A 155 6.82 -13.22 -11.93
C TRP A 155 6.29 -14.35 -12.81
N ILE A 156 6.12 -14.14 -14.12
CA ILE A 156 5.97 -15.24 -15.06
C ILE A 156 7.33 -15.95 -15.12
N PRO A 157 7.44 -17.21 -14.64
CA PRO A 157 8.68 -17.94 -14.75
C PRO A 157 9.05 -18.03 -16.24
N ASP A 158 10.33 -17.75 -16.54
CA ASP A 158 10.83 -17.82 -17.91
C ASP A 158 10.38 -19.14 -18.55
N PRO A 159 9.90 -19.11 -19.81
CA PRO A 159 9.46 -20.33 -20.48
C PRO A 159 10.57 -21.37 -20.40
N ASP A 160 10.18 -22.61 -20.09
CA ASP A 160 11.12 -23.73 -19.97
C ASP A 160 12.06 -23.71 -21.19
N PRO A 161 13.37 -23.49 -20.99
CA PRO A 161 14.32 -23.34 -22.08
C PRO A 161 14.38 -24.59 -22.99
N GLY A 162 13.75 -25.69 -22.58
CA GLY A 162 13.50 -26.88 -23.39
C GLY A 162 14.48 -28.00 -23.09
N ASN A 163 14.42 -29.08 -23.88
CA ASN A 163 15.27 -30.24 -23.68
C ASN A 163 16.76 -29.91 -23.87
N GLY A 164 17.56 -29.98 -22.80
CA GLY A 164 19.01 -29.77 -22.83
C GLY A 164 19.56 -28.77 -21.80
N TYR A 165 18.68 -28.16 -21.00
CA TYR A 165 19.04 -27.16 -20.00
C TYR A 165 18.74 -27.65 -18.58
N CYS A 166 19.57 -27.21 -17.65
CA CYS A 166 19.56 -27.57 -16.24
C CYS A 166 19.50 -26.27 -15.41
N TYR A 167 18.98 -26.33 -14.19
CA TYR A 167 18.92 -25.17 -13.28
C TYR A 167 19.94 -25.32 -12.16
N ASP A 168 20.52 -24.21 -11.72
CA ASP A 168 21.33 -24.19 -10.50
C ASP A 168 20.49 -23.92 -9.25
N GLU A 169 21.17 -23.81 -8.10
CA GLU A 169 20.52 -23.58 -6.80
C GLU A 169 19.80 -22.24 -6.68
N TYR A 170 20.03 -21.32 -7.62
CA TYR A 170 19.38 -20.00 -7.70
C TYR A 170 18.30 -19.95 -8.79
N GLY A 171 18.00 -21.08 -9.44
CA GLY A 171 17.03 -21.14 -10.53
C GLY A 171 17.54 -20.56 -11.85
N GLN A 172 18.86 -20.38 -12.02
CA GLN A 172 19.43 -19.88 -13.28
C GLN A 172 19.67 -21.04 -14.27
N ALA A 173 19.13 -20.92 -15.48
CA ALA A 173 19.26 -21.93 -16.51
C ALA A 173 20.67 -21.96 -17.14
N TYR A 174 21.24 -23.16 -17.31
CA TYR A 174 22.52 -23.43 -17.95
C TYR A 174 22.47 -24.69 -18.83
N VAL A 175 23.45 -24.86 -19.72
CA VAL A 175 23.54 -26.06 -20.59
C VAL A 175 23.94 -27.29 -19.77
N CYS A 176 23.11 -28.32 -19.75
CA CYS A 176 23.39 -29.55 -19.01
C CYS A 176 24.74 -30.18 -19.42
N ASN A 177 25.42 -30.82 -18.47
CA ASN A 177 26.68 -31.55 -18.68
C ASN A 177 27.87 -30.71 -19.18
N THR A 178 27.87 -29.39 -18.94
CA THR A 178 29.00 -28.51 -19.24
C THR A 178 29.85 -28.23 -18.00
N ASN A 179 31.18 -28.24 -18.15
CA ASN A 179 32.13 -27.85 -17.10
C ASN A 179 33.26 -27.00 -17.70
N PRO A 180 33.36 -25.70 -17.39
CA PRO A 180 32.49 -24.93 -16.48
C PRO A 180 31.06 -24.80 -17.00
N ARG A 181 30.10 -24.53 -16.10
CA ARG A 181 28.70 -24.32 -16.45
C ARG A 181 28.58 -23.17 -17.46
N ILE A 182 27.85 -23.39 -18.55
CA ILE A 182 27.57 -22.36 -19.56
C ILE A 182 26.15 -21.85 -19.34
N TYR A 183 26.02 -20.68 -18.73
CA TYR A 183 24.74 -20.05 -18.42
C TYR A 183 24.07 -19.43 -19.66
N LEU A 184 22.76 -19.62 -19.79
CA LEU A 184 21.96 -18.84 -20.71
C LEU A 184 21.86 -17.42 -20.13
N ARG A 185 22.61 -16.47 -20.69
CA ARG A 185 22.28 -15.07 -20.46
C ARG A 185 20.96 -14.81 -21.17
N LYS A 186 19.93 -14.45 -20.40
CA LYS A 186 18.79 -13.71 -20.93
C LYS A 186 19.39 -12.60 -21.78
N LYS A 187 18.93 -12.41 -23.03
CA LYS A 187 19.21 -11.16 -23.74
C LYS A 187 18.52 -10.10 -22.90
N GLU A 188 19.25 -9.56 -21.92
CA GLU A 188 18.79 -8.49 -21.07
C GLU A 188 18.28 -7.40 -21.99
N GLN A 189 17.02 -7.00 -21.78
CA GLN A 189 16.59 -5.66 -22.11
C GLN A 189 17.74 -4.73 -21.72
N THR A 190 18.28 -4.02 -22.70
CA THR A 190 19.45 -3.15 -22.52
C THR A 190 19.11 -2.05 -21.52
N LEU A 191 19.31 -2.31 -20.23
CA LEU A 191 19.30 -1.34 -19.15
C LEU A 191 20.59 -0.50 -19.19
N PRO A 192 20.62 0.69 -18.58
CA PRO A 192 21.35 1.87 -19.08
C PRO A 192 22.88 1.85 -18.96
N GLU A 193 23.52 0.73 -18.66
CA GLU A 193 24.98 0.65 -18.60
C GLU A 193 25.64 0.75 -19.99
N ASP A 194 24.89 0.48 -21.06
CA ASP A 194 25.41 0.56 -22.43
C ASP A 194 25.39 1.97 -23.02
N LEU A 195 24.78 2.97 -22.38
CA LEU A 195 24.84 4.35 -22.90
C LEU A 195 26.25 4.93 -22.71
N VAL A 196 26.85 4.74 -21.54
CA VAL A 196 28.22 5.21 -21.26
C VAL A 196 29.20 4.50 -22.18
N ARG A 197 29.04 3.19 -22.38
CA ARG A 197 29.94 2.41 -23.24
C ARG A 197 29.78 2.77 -24.72
N LYS A 198 28.55 2.98 -25.19
CA LYS A 198 28.24 3.40 -26.56
C LYS A 198 28.72 4.83 -26.83
N VAL A 199 28.43 5.77 -25.93
CA VAL A 199 28.91 7.16 -26.02
C VAL A 199 30.43 7.21 -25.96
N THR A 200 31.07 6.42 -25.08
CA THR A 200 32.54 6.36 -25.01
C THR A 200 33.14 5.81 -26.30
N LYS A 201 32.52 4.78 -26.90
CA LYS A 201 32.95 4.22 -28.19
C LYS A 201 32.79 5.23 -29.33
N ASP A 202 31.63 5.87 -29.44
CA ASP A 202 31.34 6.88 -30.47
C ASP A 202 32.28 8.09 -30.34
N LEU A 203 32.63 8.50 -29.11
CA LEU A 203 33.57 9.59 -28.85
C LEU A 203 35.02 9.21 -29.18
N ILE A 204 35.44 7.97 -28.90
CA ILE A 204 36.77 7.47 -29.31
C ILE A 204 36.86 7.38 -30.84
N GLU A 205 35.81 6.89 -31.50
CA GLU A 205 35.74 6.83 -32.98
C GLU A 205 35.71 8.23 -33.61
N ALA A 206 35.15 9.23 -32.91
CA ALA A 206 35.21 10.64 -33.28
C ALA A 206 36.55 11.33 -32.94
N GLY A 207 37.52 10.61 -32.37
CA GLY A 207 38.88 11.10 -32.10
C GLY A 207 39.05 11.88 -30.78
N LEU A 208 38.09 11.80 -29.86
CA LEU A 208 38.14 12.46 -28.55
C LEU A 208 38.69 11.49 -27.49
N THR A 209 39.98 11.57 -27.18
CA THR A 209 40.68 10.60 -26.31
C THR A 209 40.68 10.95 -24.81
N SER A 210 39.98 12.00 -24.37
CA SER A 210 39.90 12.33 -22.94
C SER A 210 38.60 13.05 -22.58
N VAL A 211 37.62 12.32 -22.05
CA VAL A 211 36.41 12.90 -21.48
C VAL A 211 36.36 12.51 -20.01
N ASN A 212 36.77 13.43 -19.13
CA ASN A 212 36.60 13.29 -17.68
C ASN A 212 35.12 13.52 -17.36
N PHE A 213 34.38 12.44 -17.10
CA PHE A 213 33.03 12.52 -16.59
C PHE A 213 33.06 12.67 -15.07
N THR A 214 32.92 13.90 -14.58
CA THR A 214 32.68 14.14 -13.15
C THR A 214 31.19 13.96 -12.88
N ILE A 215 30.80 12.77 -12.43
CA ILE A 215 29.45 12.51 -11.93
C ILE A 215 29.36 13.15 -10.54
N LYS A 216 28.60 14.24 -10.40
CA LYS A 216 28.15 14.70 -9.08
C LYS A 216 26.95 13.84 -8.69
N LEU A 217 27.18 12.96 -7.72
CA LEU A 217 26.15 12.24 -6.96
C LEU A 217 25.25 13.23 -6.22
#